data_AF-A0A519H778-F1
#
_entry.id   AF-A0A519H778-F1
#
_cell.length_a   1.000
_cell.length_b   1.000
_cell.length_c   1.000
_cell.angle_alpha   90.00
_cell.angle_beta   90.00
_cell.angle_gamma   90.00
#
_symmetry.space_group_name_H-M   'P 1'
#
loop_
_entity.id
_entity.type
_entity.pdbx_description
1 polymer ?
#
loop_
_entity_poly.entity_id
_entity_poly.type
_entity_poly.pdbx_seq_one_letter_code
_entity_poly.pdbx_strand_id
1 'polypeptide(L)'
;MPLTARNPREGEPVAERKTWVLVDGENIDATLGGSILGRRPQPDERPRWDRLLTFVADRWNQPAGGLFFLNASEHLPMSFVQALLALGYR
;
A
#
# COMPACT_ATOMS: atom_id res chain seq x y z
N MET A 1 -12.95 6.43 14.91
CA MET A 1 -12.94 5.21 15.74
C MET A 1 -11.64 4.45 15.44
N PRO A 2 -10.61 4.44 16.31
CA PRO A 2 -9.49 3.54 16.09
C PRO A 2 -9.96 2.11 16.35
N LEU A 3 -9.59 1.13 15.50
CA LEU A 3 -9.74 -0.28 15.86
C LEU A 3 -8.90 -0.51 17.11
N THR A 4 -9.55 -0.70 18.25
CA THR A 4 -8.88 -1.05 19.50
C THR A 4 -8.31 -2.45 19.33
N ALA A 5 -7.00 -2.53 19.10
CA ALA A 5 -6.30 -3.79 19.13
C ALA A 5 -6.58 -4.46 20.48
N ARG A 6 -7.05 -5.72 20.46
CA ARG A 6 -7.30 -6.48 21.69
C ARG A 6 -6.09 -6.36 22.61
N ASN A 7 -6.30 -5.93 23.86
CA ASN A 7 -5.23 -5.92 24.84
C ASN A 7 -4.77 -7.37 25.06
N PRO A 8 -3.46 -7.69 24.98
CA PRO A 8 -2.97 -9.03 25.30
C PRO A 8 -3.43 -9.42 26.71
N ARG A 9 -3.78 -10.70 26.91
CA ARG A 9 -4.04 -11.19 28.27
C ARG A 9 -2.71 -11.22 29.03
N GLU A 10 -2.74 -10.89 30.32
CA GLU A 10 -1.55 -10.90 31.17
C GLU A 10 -0.82 -12.25 31.04
N GLY A 11 0.46 -12.20 30.61
CA GLY A 11 1.31 -13.38 30.45
C GLY A 11 1.51 -13.89 29.01
N GLU A 12 0.79 -13.37 28.00
CA GLU A 12 1.11 -13.67 26.60
C GLU A 12 2.32 -12.85 26.12
N PRO A 13 3.33 -13.45 25.47
CA PRO A 13 4.33 -12.66 24.77
C PRO A 13 3.62 -11.75 23.77
N VAL A 14 3.90 -10.45 23.83
CA VAL A 14 3.37 -9.50 22.84
C VAL A 14 3.99 -9.88 21.50
N ALA A 15 3.28 -10.69 20.72
CA ALA A 15 3.68 -10.97 19.35
C ALA A 15 3.82 -9.64 18.63
N GLU A 16 4.96 -9.41 17.99
CA GLU A 16 5.26 -8.17 17.29
C GLU A 16 4.18 -7.96 16.21
N ARG A 17 3.28 -7.00 16.44
CA ARG A 17 2.14 -6.77 15.55
C ARG A 17 2.63 -6.05 14.32
N LYS A 18 2.35 -6.64 13.15
CA LYS A 18 2.67 -6.06 11.85
C LYS A 18 1.40 -5.54 11.20
N THR A 19 1.43 -4.30 10.73
CA THR A 19 0.35 -3.71 9.94
C THR A 19 0.59 -3.97 8.45
N TRP A 20 -0.48 -4.26 7.73
CA TRP A 20 -0.43 -4.52 6.29
C TRP A 20 -1.30 -3.56 5.52
N VAL A 21 -0.74 -3.02 4.44
CA VAL A 21 -1.44 -2.20 3.46
C VAL A 21 -1.66 -3.04 2.22
N LEU A 22 -2.93 -3.22 1.83
CA LEU A 22 -3.31 -3.87 0.58
C LEU A 22 -3.74 -2.79 -0.40
N VAL A 23 -3.06 -2.72 -1.54
CA VAL A 23 -3.40 -1.80 -2.63
C VAL A 23 -3.95 -2.62 -3.79
N ASP A 24 -5.17 -2.29 -4.20
CA ASP A 24 -5.75 -2.78 -5.44
C ASP A 24 -5.34 -1.85 -6.59
N GLY A 25 -4.36 -2.30 -7.38
CA GLY A 25 -3.78 -1.51 -8.46
C GLY A 25 -4.71 -1.30 -9.64
N GLU A 26 -5.58 -2.27 -9.95
CA GLU A 26 -6.52 -2.18 -11.08
C GLU A 26 -7.50 -1.02 -10.87
N ASN A 27 -8.10 -0.96 -9.67
CA ASN A 27 -9.03 0.11 -9.33
C ASN A 27 -8.35 1.49 -9.30
N ILE A 28 -7.10 1.56 -8.82
CA ILE A 28 -6.35 2.83 -8.75
C ILE A 28 -6.01 3.36 -10.15
N ASP A 29 -5.50 2.51 -11.05
CA ASP A 29 -5.16 2.92 -12.42
C ASP A 29 -6.40 3.38 -13.20
N ALA A 30 -7.51 2.65 -13.07
CA ALA A 30 -8.80 3.03 -13.67
C ALA A 30 -9.33 4.36 -13.12
N THR A 31 -9.23 4.57 -11.80
CA THR A 31 -9.74 5.79 -11.14
C THR A 31 -8.87 7.01 -11.44
N LEU A 32 -7.54 6.88 -11.38
CA LEU A 32 -6.61 7.98 -11.70
C LEU A 32 -6.65 8.33 -13.19
N GLY A 33 -6.66 7.33 -14.07
CA GLY A 33 -6.64 7.53 -15.51
C GLY A 33 -7.97 8.01 -16.08
N GLY A 34 -9.08 7.42 -15.66
CA GLY A 34 -10.41 7.67 -16.23
C GLY A 34 -11.19 8.79 -15.54
N SER A 35 -11.23 8.80 -14.20
CA SER A 35 -12.18 9.62 -13.44
C SER A 35 -11.60 10.92 -12.89
N ILE A 36 -10.27 11.02 -12.72
CA ILE A 36 -9.61 12.17 -12.09
C ILE A 36 -8.83 13.01 -13.12
N LEU A 37 -8.11 12.36 -14.05
CA LEU A 37 -7.25 13.06 -15.02
C LEU A 37 -7.77 13.02 -16.46
N GLY A 38 -8.71 12.12 -16.79
CA GLY A 38 -9.21 11.90 -18.15
C GLY A 38 -8.14 11.43 -19.16
N ARG A 39 -6.95 11.07 -18.65
CA ARG A 39 -5.77 10.59 -19.38
C ARG A 39 -4.90 9.78 -18.42
N ARG A 40 -3.99 8.95 -18.95
CA ARG A 40 -3.03 8.22 -18.10
C ARG A 40 -2.15 9.20 -17.29
N PRO A 41 -2.04 9.06 -15.95
CA PRO A 41 -1.27 9.98 -15.11
C PRO A 41 0.20 10.06 -15.51
N GLN A 42 0.73 11.28 -15.55
CA GLN A 42 2.17 11.54 -15.66
C GLN A 42 2.90 11.06 -14.39
N PRO A 43 4.22 10.75 -14.46
CA PRO A 43 4.97 10.21 -13.32
C PRO A 43 4.90 11.06 -12.05
N ASP A 44 4.82 12.38 -12.18
CA ASP A 44 4.70 13.36 -11.10
C ASP A 44 3.27 13.48 -10.53
N GLU A 45 2.26 13.15 -11.33
CA GLU A 45 0.85 13.05 -10.91
C GLU A 45 0.56 11.74 -10.16
N ARG A 46 1.49 10.78 -10.16
CA ARG A 46 1.30 9.48 -9.49
C ARG A 46 1.39 9.64 -7.97
N PRO A 47 0.55 8.88 -7.22
CA PRO A 47 0.63 8.88 -5.77
C PRO A 47 2.03 8.52 -5.28
N ARG A 48 2.45 9.23 -4.22
CA ARG A 48 3.70 8.97 -3.50
C ARG A 48 3.55 7.75 -2.60
N TRP A 49 3.64 6.56 -3.20
CA TRP A 49 3.44 5.26 -2.51
C TRP A 49 4.40 5.07 -1.33
N ASP A 50 5.59 5.67 -1.38
CA ASP A 50 6.55 5.71 -0.26
C ASP A 50 5.92 6.22 1.04
N ARG A 51 5.06 7.25 0.94
CA ARG A 51 4.46 7.91 2.11
C ARG A 51 3.39 7.07 2.79
N LEU A 52 2.76 6.13 2.07
CA LEU A 52 1.66 5.34 2.60
C LEU A 52 2.14 4.38 3.69
N LEU A 53 3.24 3.67 3.46
CA LEU A 53 3.82 2.76 4.45
C LEU A 53 4.33 3.52 5.67
N THR A 54 5.00 4.66 5.48
CA THR A 54 5.45 5.52 6.59
C THR A 54 4.27 6.01 7.42
N PHE A 55 3.22 6.55 6.77
CA PHE A 55 2.03 7.02 7.46
C PHE A 55 1.38 5.92 8.31
N VAL A 56 1.25 4.71 7.76
CA VAL A 56 0.64 3.58 8.47
C VAL A 56 1.54 3.12 9.64
N ALA A 57 2.86 3.06 9.42
CA ALA A 57 3.78 2.71 10.49
C ALA A 57 3.69 3.69 11.67
N ASP A 58 3.68 4.99 11.38
CA ASP A 58 3.58 6.05 12.39
C ASP A 58 2.20 6.05 13.08
N ARG A 59 1.13 5.86 12.30
CA ARG A 59 -0.26 5.93 12.80
C ARG A 59 -0.58 4.83 13.82
N TRP A 60 0.01 3.65 13.66
CA TRP A 60 -0.22 2.47 14.51
C TRP A 60 0.98 2.09 15.37
N ASN A 61 2.09 2.82 15.26
CA ASN A 61 3.35 2.57 15.95
C ASN A 61 3.79 1.10 15.83
N GLN A 62 3.73 0.57 14.62
CA GLN A 62 3.96 -0.84 14.27
C GLN A 62 4.68 -0.93 12.93
N PRO A 63 5.51 -1.97 12.68
CA PRO A 63 6.06 -2.21 11.36
C PRO A 63 4.95 -2.32 10.31
N ALA A 64 5.11 -1.63 9.17
CA ALA A 64 4.17 -1.71 8.05
C ALA A 64 4.76 -2.52 6.89
N GLY A 65 3.93 -3.34 6.23
CA GLY A 65 4.26 -4.01 4.97
C GLY A 65 3.22 -3.71 3.90
N GLY A 66 3.65 -3.55 2.65
CA GLY A 66 2.77 -3.33 1.51
C GLY A 66 2.59 -4.58 0.64
N LEU A 67 1.35 -4.82 0.21
CA LEU A 67 0.99 -5.76 -0.85
C LEU A 67 0.30 -4.97 -1.96
N PHE A 68 0.78 -5.11 -3.19
CA PHE A 68 0.25 -4.41 -4.36
C PHE A 68 -0.29 -5.42 -5.37
N PHE A 69 -1.60 -5.46 -5.54
CA PHE A 69 -2.26 -6.39 -6.45
C PHE A 69 -2.37 -5.75 -7.82
N LEU A 70 -1.79 -6.41 -8.82
CA LEU A 70 -1.82 -5.98 -10.21
C LEU A 70 -2.52 -7.04 -11.05
N ASN A 71 -3.32 -6.60 -12.01
CA ASN A 71 -3.88 -7.49 -13.01
C ASN A 71 -2.76 -7.92 -13.99
N ALA A 72 -2.41 -9.20 -13.96
CA ALA A 72 -1.38 -9.79 -14.83
C ALA A 72 -1.94 -10.33 -16.17
N SER A 73 -3.25 -10.26 -16.40
CA SER A 73 -3.86 -10.65 -17.66
C SER A 73 -3.59 -9.64 -18.78
N GLU A 74 -3.23 -8.40 -18.44
CA GLU A 74 -2.77 -7.37 -19.37
C GLU A 74 -1.25 -7.16 -19.30
N HIS A 75 -0.73 -6.25 -20.13
CA HIS A 75 0.69 -5.92 -20.15
C HIS A 75 1.12 -5.20 -18.85
N LEU A 76 1.84 -5.92 -17.98
CA LEU A 76 2.38 -5.37 -16.74
C LEU A 76 3.50 -4.34 -17.02
N PRO A 77 3.38 -3.10 -16.52
CA PRO A 77 4.43 -2.11 -16.67
C PRO A 77 5.62 -2.44 -15.76
N MET A 78 6.64 -3.12 -16.28
CA MET A 78 7.79 -3.61 -15.49
C MET A 78 8.53 -2.51 -14.72
N SER A 79 8.65 -1.30 -15.27
CA SER A 79 9.26 -0.16 -14.57
C SER A 79 8.47 0.26 -13.32
N PHE A 80 7.14 0.14 -13.37
CA PHE A 80 6.28 0.40 -12.21
C PHE A 80 6.43 -0.71 -11.17
N VAL A 81 6.45 -1.97 -11.60
CA VAL A 81 6.70 -3.12 -10.70
C VAL A 81 8.04 -2.97 -9.98
N GLN A 82 9.11 -2.62 -10.72
CA GLN A 82 10.43 -2.37 -10.13
C GLN A 82 10.41 -1.23 -9.12
N ALA A 83 9.68 -0.15 -9.41
CA ALA A 83 9.52 0.95 -8.46
C ALA A 83 8.80 0.50 -7.18
N LEU A 84 7.73 -0.29 -7.28
CA LEU A 84 7.03 -0.84 -6.12
C LEU A 84 7.94 -1.71 -5.25
N LEU A 85 8.72 -2.61 -5.87
CA LEU A 85 9.69 -3.45 -5.16
C LEU A 85 10.78 -2.62 -4.46
N ALA A 86 11.28 -1.58 -5.13
CA ALA A 86 12.27 -0.66 -4.54
C ALA A 86 11.72 0.12 -3.33
N LEU A 87 10.39 0.35 -3.30
CA LEU A 87 9.68 0.97 -2.19
C LEU A 87 9.31 -0.02 -1.06
N GLY A 88 9.64 -1.31 -1.21
CA GLY A 88 9.36 -2.34 -0.21
C GLY A 88 7.95 -2.94 -0.28
N TYR A 89 7.22 -2.68 -1.36
CA TYR A 89 6.00 -3.42 -1.66
C TYR A 89 6.31 -4.81 -2.20
N ARG A 90 5.35 -5.72 -2.07
CA ARG A 90 5.35 -7.06 -2.64
C ARG A 90 4.16 -7.25 -3.56
#